data_AF-A0A423LQM5-F1
#
_entry.id   AF-A0A423LQM5-F1
#
_cell.length_a   1.000
_cell.length_b   1.000
_cell.length_c   1.000
_cell.angle_alpha   90.00
_cell.angle_beta   90.00
_cell.angle_gamma   90.00
#
_symmetry.space_group_name_H-M   'P 1'
#
loop_
_entity.id
_entity.type
_entity.pdbx_description
1 polymer ?
#
loop_
_entity_poly.entity_id
_entity_poly.type
_entity_poly.pdbx_seq_one_letter_code
_entity_poly.pdbx_strand_id
1 'polypeptide(L)' 'MLMKAATTGLQLADLVARPIGMSVLRGGQDNRAFDVLKRKFYCSGGRDSAGEGFENWGLKVFPPSESEKPR' A
#
# COMPACT_ATOMS: atom_id res chain seq x y z
N MET A 1 -24.83 -23.03 7.86
CA MET A 1 -25.09 -21.56 7.87
C MET A 1 -23.85 -20.88 8.46
N LEU A 2 -22.83 -20.62 7.64
CA LEU A 2 -21.52 -20.16 8.11
C LEU A 2 -21.34 -18.66 7.83
N MET A 3 -21.09 -17.92 8.93
CA MET A 3 -20.52 -16.57 9.06
C MET A 3 -21.01 -15.47 8.11
N LYS A 4 -21.92 -14.63 8.63
CA LYS A 4 -22.39 -13.41 7.96
C LYS A 4 -21.81 -12.11 8.57
N ALA A 5 -20.75 -12.20 9.38
CA ALA A 5 -20.22 -11.08 10.18
C ALA A 5 -18.78 -10.64 9.83
N ALA A 6 -18.14 -11.21 8.81
CA ALA A 6 -16.74 -10.92 8.43
C ALA A 6 -16.58 -10.27 7.04
N THR A 7 -17.66 -9.88 6.36
CA THR A 7 -17.61 -9.47 4.95
C THR A 7 -17.08 -8.05 4.76
N THR A 8 -17.47 -7.09 5.59
CA THR A 8 -17.16 -5.67 5.37
C THR A 8 -15.69 -5.35 5.58
N GLY A 9 -15.06 -5.96 6.60
CA GLY A 9 -13.63 -5.78 6.87
C GLY A 9 -12.75 -6.36 5.75
N LEU A 10 -13.12 -7.53 5.22
CA LEU A 10 -12.43 -8.14 4.09
C LEU A 10 -12.62 -7.33 2.81
N GLN A 11 -13.84 -6.86 2.53
CA GLN A 11 -14.10 -5.97 1.40
C GLN A 11 -13.26 -4.69 1.47
N LEU A 12 -13.14 -4.09 2.66
CA LEU A 12 -12.31 -2.92 2.86
C LEU A 12 -10.83 -3.25 2.67
N ALA A 13 -10.36 -4.38 3.18
CA ALA A 13 -8.99 -4.85 2.98
C ALA A 13 -8.67 -5.03 1.49
N ASP A 14 -9.57 -5.65 0.73
CA ASP A 14 -9.41 -5.86 -0.72
C ASP A 14 -9.38 -4.54 -1.49
N LEU A 15 -10.22 -3.58 -1.10
CA LEU A 15 -10.26 -2.23 -1.69
C LEU A 15 -8.96 -1.46 -1.47
N VAL A 16 -8.29 -1.65 -0.32
CA VAL A 16 -7.02 -0.99 0.01
C VAL A 16 -5.82 -1.76 -0.57
N ALA A 17 -5.85 -3.09 -0.59
CA ALA A 17 -4.76 -3.93 -1.05
C ALA A 17 -4.51 -3.80 -2.55
N ARG A 18 -5.58 -3.75 -3.37
CA ARG A 18 -5.47 -3.62 -4.83
C ARG A 18 -4.64 -2.41 -5.30
N PRO A 19 -4.95 -1.17 -4.91
CA PRO A 19 -4.17 -0.01 -5.34
C PRO A 19 -2.73 -0.03 -4.82
N ILE A 20 -2.46 -0.58 -3.63
CA ILE A 20 -1.10 -0.76 -3.12
C ILE A 20 -0.31 -1.74 -4.00
N GLY A 21 -0.88 -2.93 -4.26
CA GLY A 21 -0.25 -3.93 -5.12
C GLY A 21 -0.01 -3.42 -6.53
N MET A 22 -0.95 -2.67 -7.11
CA MET A 22 -0.77 -2.04 -8.42
C MET A 22 0.38 -1.03 -8.44
N SER A 23 0.53 -0.22 -7.38
CA SER A 23 1.65 0.73 -7.30
C SER A 23 3.01 0.03 -7.17
N VAL A 24 3.07 -1.11 -6.48
CA VAL A 24 4.32 -1.87 -6.29
C VAL A 24 4.67 -2.67 -7.56
N LEU A 25 3.69 -3.30 -8.20
CA LEU A 25 3.90 -4.16 -9.37
C LEU A 25 3.97 -3.37 -10.69
N ARG A 26 3.38 -2.18 -10.75
CA ARG A 26 3.27 -1.36 -11.96
C ARG A 26 3.50 0.12 -11.65
N GLY A 27 4.66 0.42 -11.06
CA GLY A 27 5.03 1.78 -10.59
C GLY A 27 5.10 2.89 -11.64
N GLY A 28 4.86 2.59 -12.93
CA GLY A 28 4.83 3.57 -14.02
C GLY A 28 3.42 3.98 -14.49
N GLN A 29 2.36 3.63 -13.75
CA GLN A 29 0.98 4.01 -14.09
C GLN A 29 0.40 4.92 -13.00
N ASP A 30 -0.35 5.94 -13.42
CA ASP A 30 -1.05 6.83 -12.50
C ASP A 30 -2.03 6.02 -11.64
N ASN A 31 -1.90 6.15 -10.32
CA ASN A 31 -2.71 5.43 -9.36
C ASN A 31 -3.24 6.37 -8.28
N ARG A 32 -4.27 7.12 -8.65
CA ARG A 32 -4.93 8.09 -7.77
C ARG A 32 -5.43 7.46 -6.46
N ALA A 33 -5.85 6.19 -6.49
CA ALA A 33 -6.28 5.49 -5.29
C ALA A 33 -5.10 5.27 -4.31
N PHE A 34 -3.93 4.90 -4.84
CA PHE A 34 -2.72 4.81 -4.04
C PHE A 34 -2.28 6.18 -3.49
N ASP A 35 -2.41 7.26 -4.27
CA ASP A 35 -2.09 8.63 -3.80
C ASP A 35 -2.93 9.06 -2.60
N VAL A 36 -4.21 8.70 -2.58
CA VAL A 36 -5.09 8.95 -1.43
C VAL A 36 -4.70 8.08 -0.24
N LEU A 37 -4.31 6.83 -0.46
CA LEU A 37 -3.91 5.91 0.60
C LEU A 37 -2.54 6.26 1.21
N LYS A 38 -1.59 6.77 0.42
CA LYS A 38 -0.26 7.20 0.88
C LYS A 38 -0.34 8.19 2.04
N ARG A 39 -1.32 9.10 2.02
CA ARG A 39 -1.57 10.08 3.11
C ARG A 39 -2.04 9.44 4.43
N LYS A 40 -2.38 8.16 4.43
CA LYS A 40 -2.79 7.40 5.62
C LYS A 40 -1.67 6.50 6.14
N PHE A 41 -0.55 6.38 5.42
CA PHE A 41 0.55 5.54 5.83
C PHE A 41 1.30 6.14 7.02
N TYR A 42 1.88 5.25 7.82
CA TYR A 42 2.80 5.66 8.85
C TYR A 42 4.09 6.16 8.19
N CYS A 43 4.47 7.39 8.52
CA CYS A 43 5.62 8.09 7.94
C CYS A 43 6.62 8.39 9.06
N SER A 44 7.91 8.37 8.74
CA SER A 44 8.98 8.62 9.72
C SER A 44 8.90 10.01 10.37
N GLY A 45 8.39 11.01 9.64
CA GLY A 45 8.14 12.37 10.14
C GLY A 45 6.79 12.55 10.85
N GLY A 46 6.07 11.47 11.17
CA GLY A 46 4.76 11.55 11.80
C GLY A 46 3.65 12.01 10.85
N ARG A 47 2.62 12.69 11.38
CA ARG A 47 1.45 13.13 10.60
C ARG A 47 1.72 14.31 9.67
N ASP A 48 2.72 15.12 9.99
CA ASP A 48 3.08 16.32 9.20
C ASP A 48 3.79 15.93 7.88
N SER A 49 4.36 14.73 7.81
CA SER A 49 4.97 14.15 6.60
C SER A 49 4.10 13.05 5.97
N ALA A 50 2.78 13.07 6.20
CA ALA A 50 1.88 12.06 5.69
C ALA A 50 1.90 11.98 4.16
N GLY A 51 2.43 10.87 3.63
CA GLY A 51 2.60 10.64 2.20
C GLY A 51 4.04 10.69 1.69
N GLU A 52 5.00 11.03 2.55
CA GLU A 52 6.44 11.03 2.27
C GLU A 52 7.19 10.19 3.31
N GLY A 53 8.27 9.51 2.90
CA GLY A 53 9.06 8.68 3.83
C GLY A 53 8.28 7.50 4.45
N PHE A 54 7.21 7.04 3.79
CA PHE A 54 6.42 5.89 4.23
C PHE A 54 7.09 4.56 3.89
N GLU A 55 8.08 4.54 3.00
CA GLU A 55 8.82 3.35 2.61
C GLU A 55 9.55 2.75 3.82
N ASN A 56 9.44 1.44 4.01
CA ASN A 56 9.98 0.70 5.17
C ASN A 56 9.42 1.08 6.55
N TRP A 57 8.52 2.07 6.62
CA TRP A 57 7.79 2.46 7.82
C TRP A 57 6.32 2.01 7.75
N GLY A 58 5.56 2.63 6.84
CA GLY A 58 4.14 2.36 6.61
C GLY A 58 3.87 1.40 5.44
N LEU A 59 4.82 1.25 4.51
CA LEU A 59 4.76 0.27 3.44
C LEU A 59 6.04 -0.58 3.43
N LYS A 60 5.90 -1.87 3.68
CA LYS A 60 6.99 -2.86 3.63
C LYS A 60 6.65 -3.91 2.57
N VAL A 61 7.54 -4.09 1.61
CA VAL A 61 7.38 -5.05 0.52
C VAL A 61 8.34 -6.21 0.75
N PHE A 62 7.82 -7.43 0.68
CA PHE A 62 8.59 -8.66 0.84
C PHE A 62 8.32 -9.64 -0.32
N PRO A 63 9.34 -10.31 -0.88
CA PRO A 63 10.78 -10.06 -0.63
C PRO A 63 11.16 -8.62 -1.01
N PRO A 64 12.21 -8.04 -0.40
CA PRO A 64 12.68 -6.73 -0.83
C PRO A 64 12.92 -6.82 -2.33
N SER A 65 12.31 -5.92 -3.11
CA SER A 65 12.56 -5.85 -4.55
C SER A 65 14.06 -5.67 -4.70
N GLU A 66 14.76 -6.73 -5.12
CA GLU A 66 16.14 -6.62 -5.54
C GLU A 66 16.13 -5.53 -6.60
N SER A 67 16.69 -4.38 -6.25
CA SER A 67 17.04 -3.31 -7.16
C SER A 67 17.51 -3.97 -8.45
N GLU A 68 16.81 -3.70 -9.56
CA GLU A 68 17.13 -4.19 -10.89
C GLU A 68 18.65 -4.19 -11.09
N LYS A 69 19.30 -5.33 -10.85
CA LYS A 69 20.66 -5.55 -11.31
C LYS A 69 20.49 -6.20 -12.67
N PRO A 70 20.81 -5.48 -13.76
CA PRO A 70 20.81 -6.11 -15.08
C PRO A 70 21.85 -7.22 -15.04
N ARG A 71 21.45 -8.44 -15.38
CA ARG A 71 22.36 -9.50 -15.81
C ARG A 71 22.06 -9.80 -17.27
#